data_AF-A0A3D2TU04-F1
#
_entry.id   AF-A0A3D2TU04-F1
#
_cell.length_a   1.000
_cell.length_b   1.000
_cell.length_c   1.000
_cell.angle_alpha   90.00
_cell.angle_beta   90.00
_cell.angle_gamma   90.00
#
_symmetry.space_group_name_H-M   'P 1'
#
loop_
_entity.id
_entity.type
_entity.pdbx_description
1 polymer ?
#
loop_
_entity_poly.entity_id
_entity_poly.type
_entity_poly.pdbx_seq_one_letter_code
_entity_poly.pdbx_strand_id
1 'polypeptide(L)'
;MNTFEINGTALRDGWGGADRFWFSLKDYKVRDAAAMAQIDRPDQISQSAYFVSIGYIPYFTVSNEEVMRAYVDTLSNPKLKTALSKIDDNDYVESFWKYYNVYPQLFDGFEDFQHEYALNKAKKWCEENSINYTVNL
;
A
#
# COMPACT_ATOMS: atom_id res chain seq x y z
N MET A 1 15.54 -20.08 8.26
CA MET A 1 15.43 -18.81 7.52
C MET A 1 14.06 -18.25 7.83
N ASN A 2 13.95 -16.99 8.24
CA ASN A 2 12.65 -16.38 8.49
C ASN A 2 11.96 -16.11 7.14
N THR A 3 10.64 -16.27 7.11
CA THR A 3 9.81 -16.05 5.93
C THR A 3 8.64 -15.16 6.34
N PHE A 4 8.38 -14.12 5.57
CA PHE A 4 7.26 -13.23 5.78
C PHE A 4 6.01 -13.82 5.13
N GLU A 5 4.89 -13.86 5.86
CA GLU A 5 3.63 -14.34 5.33
C GLU A 5 2.78 -13.17 4.83
N ILE A 6 2.61 -13.08 3.50
CA ILE A 6 1.67 -12.16 2.88
C ILE A 6 0.27 -12.78 2.98
N ASN A 7 -0.48 -12.37 3.99
CA ASN A 7 -1.87 -12.74 4.23
C ASN A 7 -2.81 -11.53 4.28
N GLY A 8 -4.11 -11.76 4.50
CA GLY A 8 -5.10 -10.69 4.53
C GLY A 8 -4.80 -9.56 5.54
N THR A 9 -4.16 -9.86 6.67
CA THR A 9 -3.73 -8.81 7.62
C THR A 9 -2.54 -8.03 7.08
N ALA A 10 -1.53 -8.71 6.55
CA ALA A 10 -0.36 -8.07 5.92
C ALA A 10 -0.77 -7.14 4.77
N LEU A 11 -1.75 -7.54 3.96
CA LEU A 11 -2.28 -6.69 2.88
C LEU A 11 -3.07 -5.50 3.42
N ARG A 12 -3.94 -5.72 4.42
CA ARG A 12 -4.70 -4.64 5.08
C ARG A 12 -3.78 -3.59 5.69
N ASP A 13 -2.68 -4.01 6.32
CA ASP A 13 -1.72 -3.08 6.93
C ASP A 13 -1.05 -2.19 5.87
N GLY A 14 -0.92 -2.66 4.62
CA GLY A 14 -0.48 -1.83 3.49
C GLY A 14 -1.38 -0.62 3.22
N TRP A 15 -2.66 -0.68 3.60
CA TRP A 15 -3.59 0.46 3.49
C TRP A 15 -3.52 1.41 4.69
N GLY A 16 -2.59 1.18 5.63
CA GLY A 16 -2.46 1.93 6.87
C GLY A 16 -1.93 3.37 6.73
N GLY A 17 -1.43 3.73 5.55
CA GLY A 17 -0.78 5.03 5.29
C GLY A 17 0.73 5.01 5.49
N ALA A 18 1.40 6.02 4.93
CA ALA A 18 2.85 6.20 5.01
C ALA A 18 3.34 6.22 6.47
N ASP A 19 4.49 5.59 6.71
CA ASP A 19 5.21 5.53 7.99
C ASP A 19 4.44 4.92 9.19
N ARG A 20 3.21 4.43 8.99
CA ARG A 20 2.44 3.78 10.07
C ARG A 20 3.01 2.42 10.41
N PHE A 21 3.26 1.59 9.41
CA PHE A 21 3.71 0.23 9.60
C PHE A 21 5.18 0.07 9.20
N TRP A 22 5.89 -0.73 9.97
CA TRP A 22 7.32 -0.98 9.80
C TRP A 22 7.59 -2.47 9.90
N PHE A 23 8.49 -2.95 9.05
CA PHE A 23 8.88 -4.34 9.01
C PHE A 23 10.20 -4.55 9.74
N SER A 24 10.22 -5.52 10.65
CA SER A 24 11.41 -5.92 11.39
C SER A 24 12.24 -6.94 10.60
N LEU A 25 13.49 -6.59 10.28
CA LEU A 25 14.43 -7.51 9.64
C LEU A 25 14.90 -8.64 10.58
N LYS A 26 14.62 -8.54 11.88
CA LYS A 26 15.03 -9.52 12.89
C LYS A 26 14.08 -10.71 12.97
N ASP A 27 12.78 -10.44 13.04
CA ASP A 27 11.73 -11.44 13.27
C ASP A 27 10.69 -11.53 12.14
N TYR A 28 10.84 -10.72 11.09
CA TYR A 28 9.99 -10.70 9.88
C TYR A 28 8.52 -10.39 10.20
N LYS A 29 8.31 -9.50 11.18
CA LYS A 29 6.99 -9.03 11.60
C LYS A 29 6.76 -7.58 11.25
N VAL A 30 5.53 -7.27 10.87
CA VAL A 30 5.03 -5.90 10.70
C VAL A 30 4.58 -5.37 12.07
N ARG A 31 4.94 -4.12 12.38
CA ARG A 31 4.58 -3.44 13.62
C ARG A 31 4.07 -2.04 13.35
N ASP A 32 3.07 -1.61 14.10
CA ASP A 32 2.60 -0.23 14.10
C ASP A 32 3.64 0.66 14.82
N ALA A 33 4.02 1.76 14.19
CA ALA A 33 4.96 2.74 14.72
C ALA A 33 4.52 3.30 16.07
N ALA A 34 3.20 3.49 16.28
CA ALA A 34 2.66 3.97 17.55
C ALA A 34 2.93 2.99 18.69
N ALA A 35 2.89 1.68 18.43
CA ALA A 35 3.21 0.66 19.42
C ALA A 35 4.72 0.59 19.73
N MET A 36 5.56 1.06 18.81
CA MET A 36 7.02 1.08 18.97
C MET A 36 7.54 2.42 19.51
N ALA A 37 6.71 3.46 19.58
CA ALA A 37 7.10 4.79 20.05
C ALA A 37 7.56 4.82 21.52
N GLN A 38 7.30 3.76 22.29
CA GLN A 38 7.75 3.59 23.67
C GLN A 38 9.21 3.09 23.79
N ILE A 39 9.84 2.73 22.67
CA ILE A 39 11.25 2.33 22.69
C ILE A 39 12.08 3.59 22.95
N ASP A 40 12.96 3.53 23.96
CA ASP A 40 13.81 4.65 24.36
C ASP A 40 14.68 5.11 23.19
N ARG A 41 14.35 6.31 22.67
CA ARG A 41 14.93 6.90 21.48
C ARG A 41 15.80 8.09 21.90
N PRO A 42 17.06 8.18 21.45
CA PRO A 42 17.87 9.37 21.67
C PRO A 42 17.19 10.64 21.10
N ASP A 43 17.24 11.76 21.84
CA ASP A 43 16.57 13.01 21.44
C ASP A 43 17.06 13.60 20.10
N GLN A 44 18.27 13.23 19.67
CA GLN A 44 18.94 13.80 18.50
C GLN A 44 18.62 13.09 17.17
N ILE A 45 17.86 11.99 17.19
CA ILE A 45 17.55 11.22 15.99
C ILE A 45 16.04 11.23 15.69
N SER A 46 15.67 11.37 14.41
CA SER A 46 14.28 11.23 13.99
C SER A 46 13.77 9.81 14.25
N GLN A 47 12.44 9.65 14.41
CA GLN A 47 11.86 8.33 14.67
C GLN A 47 12.18 7.33 13.54
N SER A 48 12.03 7.74 12.28
CA SER A 48 12.32 6.91 11.11
C SER A 48 13.79 6.50 11.07
N ALA A 49 14.72 7.43 11.31
CA ALA A 49 16.15 7.10 11.33
C ALA A 49 16.52 6.18 12.50
N TYR A 50 15.84 6.32 13.65
CA TYR A 50 16.00 5.39 14.77
C TYR A 50 15.50 3.99 14.43
N PHE A 51 14.30 3.86 13.87
CA PHE A 51 13.76 2.55 13.45
C PHE A 51 14.69 1.83 12.48
N VAL A 52 15.24 2.55 11.49
CA VAL A 52 16.27 2.00 10.58
C VAL A 52 17.50 1.53 11.34
N SER A 53 18.01 2.31 12.30
CA SER A 53 19.21 1.93 13.06
C SER A 53 19.01 0.68 13.93
N ILE A 54 17.78 0.40 14.38
CA ILE A 54 17.46 -0.79 15.18
C ILE A 54 16.94 -1.98 14.34
N GLY A 55 16.99 -1.88 13.00
CA GLY A 55 16.71 -2.98 12.08
C GLY A 55 15.27 -3.07 11.58
N TYR A 56 14.56 -1.95 11.53
CA TYR A 56 13.25 -1.84 10.90
C TYR A 56 13.34 -1.07 9.58
N ILE A 57 12.52 -1.45 8.61
CA ILE A 57 12.37 -0.71 7.36
C ILE A 57 10.91 -0.28 7.16
N PRO A 58 10.65 0.82 6.43
CA PRO A 58 9.28 1.24 6.12
C PRO A 58 8.54 0.12 5.39
N TYR A 59 7.32 -0.19 5.83
CA TYR A 59 6.47 -1.15 5.14
C TYR A 59 5.87 -0.54 3.87
N PHE A 60 5.46 -1.37 2.92
CA PHE A 60 4.80 -0.86 1.71
C PHE A 60 3.48 -0.19 2.08
N THR A 61 3.08 0.78 1.26
CA THR A 61 1.80 1.46 1.44
C THR A 61 1.02 1.51 0.15
N VAL A 62 -0.31 1.46 0.26
CA VAL A 62 -1.25 1.57 -0.85
C VAL A 62 -2.24 2.70 -0.56
N SER A 63 -2.54 3.51 -1.57
CA SER A 63 -3.57 4.57 -1.47
C SER A 63 -4.73 4.31 -2.43
N ASN A 64 -5.93 4.80 -2.08
CA ASN A 64 -7.08 4.68 -2.98
C ASN A 64 -6.81 5.34 -4.32
N GLU A 65 -6.18 6.52 -4.30
CA GLU A 65 -5.89 7.27 -5.50
C GLU A 65 -4.98 6.51 -6.46
N GLU A 66 -3.85 5.96 -5.98
CA GLU A 66 -2.93 5.25 -6.88
C GLU A 66 -3.57 4.00 -7.51
N VAL A 67 -4.42 3.29 -6.75
CA VAL A 67 -5.07 2.08 -7.24
C VAL A 67 -6.16 2.43 -8.25
N MET A 68 -6.95 3.47 -7.96
CA MET A 68 -7.98 3.94 -8.88
C MET A 68 -7.37 4.47 -10.19
N ARG A 69 -6.27 5.23 -10.11
CA ARG A 69 -5.55 5.69 -11.30
C ARG A 69 -4.99 4.52 -12.11
N ALA A 70 -4.34 3.57 -11.45
CA ALA A 70 -3.82 2.37 -12.10
C ALA A 70 -4.92 1.53 -12.75
N TYR A 71 -6.09 1.41 -12.12
CA TYR A 71 -7.24 0.71 -12.69
C TYR A 71 -7.76 1.40 -13.94
N VAL A 72 -7.94 2.72 -13.89
CA VAL A 72 -8.39 3.52 -15.05
C VAL A 72 -7.47 3.34 -16.24
N ASP A 73 -6.16 3.21 -16.02
CA ASP A 73 -5.17 2.95 -17.07
C ASP A 73 -5.37 1.59 -17.77
N THR A 74 -6.00 0.61 -17.12
CA THR A 74 -6.34 -0.68 -17.73
C THR A 74 -7.59 -0.62 -18.62
N LEU A 75 -8.48 0.37 -18.40
CA LEU A 75 -9.77 0.42 -19.08
C LEU A 75 -9.63 0.71 -20.58
N SER A 76 -10.39 0.01 -21.41
CA SER A 76 -10.48 0.28 -22.85
C SER A 76 -11.46 1.42 -23.17
N ASN A 77 -11.39 2.53 -22.41
CA ASN A 77 -12.27 3.70 -22.57
C ASN A 77 -11.46 5.01 -22.57
N PRO A 78 -11.03 5.49 -23.75
CA PRO A 78 -10.21 6.70 -23.87
C PRO A 78 -10.90 7.98 -23.36
N LYS A 79 -12.23 8.07 -23.48
CA LYS A 79 -12.98 9.24 -23.01
C LYS A 79 -12.99 9.32 -21.48
N LEU A 80 -13.23 8.20 -20.82
CA LEU A 80 -13.20 8.11 -19.36
C LEU A 80 -11.79 8.40 -18.82
N LYS A 81 -10.76 7.79 -19.43
CA LYS A 81 -9.35 8.07 -19.12
C LYS A 81 -9.03 9.56 -19.19
N THR A 82 -9.42 10.22 -20.29
CA THR A 82 -9.19 11.66 -20.52
C THR A 82 -9.98 12.53 -19.53
N ALA A 83 -11.18 12.12 -19.14
CA ALA A 83 -11.98 12.85 -18.16
C ALA A 83 -11.35 12.78 -16.77
N LEU A 84 -10.93 11.60 -16.34
CA LEU A 84 -10.34 11.36 -15.03
C LEU A 84 -8.89 11.88 -14.92
N SER A 85 -8.13 11.93 -16.02
CA SER A 85 -6.74 12.42 -16.01
C SER A 85 -6.62 13.93 -15.73
N LYS A 86 -7.72 14.68 -15.84
CA LYS A 86 -7.76 16.14 -15.61
C LYS A 86 -8.16 16.51 -14.19
N ILE A 87 -8.47 15.52 -13.36
CA ILE A 87 -8.95 15.74 -12.00
C ILE A 87 -7.73 15.82 -11.08
N ASP A 88 -7.69 16.90 -10.29
CA ASP A 88 -6.69 17.12 -9.25
C ASP A 88 -6.69 15.98 -8.22
N ASP A 89 -5.50 15.67 -7.69
CA ASP A 89 -5.28 14.55 -6.77
C ASP A 89 -6.23 14.59 -5.56
N ASN A 90 -6.46 15.78 -5.01
CA ASN A 90 -7.35 15.99 -3.85
C ASN A 90 -8.82 15.60 -4.13
N ASP A 91 -9.27 15.72 -5.38
CA ASP A 91 -10.67 15.49 -5.78
C ASP A 91 -10.85 14.15 -6.51
N TYR A 92 -9.76 13.42 -6.76
CA TYR A 92 -9.74 12.26 -7.63
C TYR A 92 -10.62 11.12 -7.10
N VAL A 93 -10.47 10.76 -5.82
CA VAL A 93 -11.20 9.65 -5.20
C VAL A 93 -12.71 9.89 -5.22
N GLU A 94 -13.16 11.10 -4.84
CA GLU A 94 -14.58 11.44 -4.88
C GLU A 94 -15.12 11.41 -6.32
N SER A 95 -14.35 11.95 -7.26
CA SER A 95 -14.76 11.98 -8.67
C SER A 95 -14.83 10.58 -9.27
N PHE A 96 -13.86 9.70 -8.98
CA PHE A 96 -13.89 8.31 -9.40
C PHE A 96 -15.18 7.63 -8.98
N TRP A 97 -15.58 7.77 -7.70
CA TRP A 97 -16.83 7.17 -7.20
C TRP A 97 -18.08 7.76 -7.86
N LYS A 98 -18.08 9.04 -8.22
CA LYS A 98 -19.19 9.63 -9.01
C LYS A 98 -19.33 8.93 -10.37
N TYR A 99 -18.23 8.71 -11.09
CA TYR A 99 -18.27 7.98 -12.36
C TYR A 99 -18.65 6.51 -12.19
N TYR A 100 -18.12 5.86 -11.16
CA TYR A 100 -18.43 4.48 -10.80
C TYR A 100 -19.94 4.31 -10.56
N ASN A 101 -20.55 5.18 -9.77
CA ASN A 101 -21.97 5.09 -9.43
C ASN A 101 -22.89 5.34 -10.62
N VAL A 102 -22.49 6.18 -11.58
CA VAL A 102 -23.27 6.46 -12.78
C VAL A 102 -23.10 5.37 -13.84
N TYR A 103 -21.92 4.75 -13.91
CA TYR A 103 -21.57 3.77 -14.94
C TYR A 103 -20.86 2.54 -14.34
N PRO A 104 -21.49 1.79 -13.42
CA PRO A 104 -20.83 0.71 -12.68
C PRO A 104 -20.28 -0.39 -13.60
N GLN A 105 -20.93 -0.65 -14.73
CA GLN A 105 -20.49 -1.61 -15.75
C GLN A 105 -19.14 -1.27 -16.39
N LEU A 106 -18.68 -0.02 -16.31
CA LEU A 106 -17.36 0.39 -16.80
C LEU A 106 -16.24 0.05 -15.82
N PHE A 107 -16.59 -0.34 -14.60
CA PHE A 107 -15.67 -0.60 -13.50
C PHE A 107 -15.79 -2.04 -12.97
N ASP A 108 -16.33 -2.94 -13.79
CA ASP A 108 -16.40 -4.36 -13.48
C ASP A 108 -14.99 -4.93 -13.22
N GLY A 109 -14.85 -5.71 -12.15
CA GLY A 109 -13.57 -6.24 -11.69
C GLY A 109 -12.65 -5.24 -10.96
N PHE A 110 -13.13 -4.04 -10.59
CA PHE A 110 -12.33 -3.10 -9.80
C PHE A 110 -11.90 -3.70 -8.45
N GLU A 111 -12.80 -4.35 -7.71
CA GLU A 111 -12.49 -4.95 -6.40
C GLU A 111 -11.37 -6.01 -6.51
N ASP A 112 -11.45 -6.90 -7.49
CA ASP A 112 -10.42 -7.89 -7.78
C ASP A 112 -9.08 -7.23 -8.14
N PHE A 113 -9.12 -6.19 -8.98
CA PHE A 113 -7.94 -5.41 -9.32
C PHE A 113 -7.30 -4.76 -8.08
N GLN A 114 -8.10 -4.19 -7.16
CA GLN A 114 -7.56 -3.59 -5.93
C GLN A 114 -6.80 -4.61 -5.09
N HIS A 115 -7.35 -5.83 -4.98
CA HIS A 115 -6.71 -6.93 -4.26
C HIS A 115 -5.40 -7.34 -4.92
N GLU A 116 -5.42 -7.58 -6.24
CA GLU A 116 -4.23 -7.96 -7.01
C GLU A 116 -3.15 -6.88 -6.98
N TYR A 117 -3.53 -5.60 -7.05
CA TYR A 117 -2.62 -4.48 -6.98
C TYR A 117 -1.87 -4.45 -5.65
N ALA A 118 -2.61 -4.56 -4.52
CA ALA A 118 -2.01 -4.58 -3.19
C ALA A 118 -1.08 -5.79 -3.01
N LEU A 119 -1.49 -6.98 -3.49
CA LEU A 119 -0.67 -8.19 -3.46
C LEU A 119 0.62 -8.02 -4.26
N ASN A 120 0.54 -7.52 -5.49
CA ASN A 120 1.70 -7.32 -6.34
C ASN A 120 2.65 -6.26 -5.77
N LYS A 121 2.11 -5.21 -5.15
CA LYS A 121 2.92 -4.21 -4.45
C LYS A 121 3.65 -4.81 -3.24
N ALA A 122 2.98 -5.66 -2.46
CA ALA A 122 3.60 -6.37 -1.34
C ALA A 122 4.75 -7.29 -1.80
N LYS A 123 4.53 -8.08 -2.86
CA LYS A 123 5.56 -8.95 -3.46
C LYS A 123 6.76 -8.15 -3.95
N LYS A 124 6.52 -7.11 -4.73
CA LYS A 124 7.56 -6.22 -5.26
C LYS A 124 8.38 -5.58 -4.14
N TRP A 125 7.72 -5.10 -3.08
CA TRP A 125 8.41 -4.56 -1.92
C TRP A 125 9.29 -5.61 -1.23
N CYS A 126 8.82 -6.85 -1.10
CA CYS A 126 9.66 -7.92 -0.54
C CYS A 126 10.89 -8.20 -1.43
N GLU A 127 10.72 -8.24 -2.75
CA GLU A 127 11.81 -8.45 -3.71
C GLU A 127 12.85 -7.33 -3.66
N GLU A 128 12.41 -6.07 -3.66
CA GLU A 128 13.27 -4.89 -3.57
C GLU A 128 14.09 -4.85 -2.28
N ASN A 129 13.55 -5.42 -1.19
CA ASN A 129 14.20 -5.46 0.11
C ASN A 129 14.85 -6.82 0.44
N SER A 130 14.92 -7.74 -0.53
CA SER A 130 15.50 -9.09 -0.35
C SER A 130 14.86 -9.88 0.82
N ILE A 131 13.55 -9.72 1.02
CA ILE A 131 12.77 -10.43 2.04
C ILE A 131 12.20 -11.71 1.44
N ASN A 132 12.50 -12.85 2.06
CA ASN A 132 11.84 -14.11 1.72
C ASN A 132 10.37 -14.07 2.16
N TYR A 133 9.46 -14.43 1.27
CA TYR A 133 8.03 -14.40 1.55
C TYR A 133 7.27 -15.62 1.02
N THR A 134 6.10 -15.85 1.58
CA THR A 134 5.06 -16.79 1.09
C THR A 134 3.72 -16.08 1.03
N VAL A 135 2.85 -16.53 0.13
CA VAL A 135 1.50 -15.97 -0.04
C VAL A 135 0.48 -16.93 0.56
N ASN A 136 -0.39 -16.43 1.46
CA ASN A 136 -1.44 -17.19 2.13
C ASN A 136 -2.70 -16.31 2.27
N LEU A 137 -3.54 -16.32 1.21
CA LEU A 137 -4.68 -15.41 1.03
C LEU A 137 -6.00 -16.06 1.41
#